data_AF-A0A2E4PMS0-F1
#
_entry.id   AF-A0A2E4PMS0-F1
#
_cell.length_a   1.000
_cell.length_b   1.000
_cell.length_c   1.000
_cell.angle_alpha   90.00
_cell.angle_beta   90.00
_cell.angle_gamma   90.00
#
_symmetry.space_group_name_H-M   'P 1'
#
loop_
_entity.id
_entity.type
_entity.pdbx_description
1 polymer ?
#
loop_
_entity_poly.entity_id
_entity_poly.type
_entity_poly.pdbx_seq_one_letter_code
_entity_poly.pdbx_strand_id
1 'polypeptide(L)'
;MAKHLTPEQIDRIIEMAWEDRTPFEAIQFQFGITEMETKALMRRELKRSSYELWRKRVTSRKTKHQKLRNFEEGRFKCTRQRQISNNKITKR
;
A
#
# COMPACT_ATOMS: atom_id res chain seq x y z
N MET A 1 -11.31 5.93 16.37
CA MET A 1 -11.27 4.58 16.97
C MET A 1 -9.98 3.90 16.54
N ALA A 2 -9.20 3.39 17.48
CA ALA A 2 -7.97 2.67 17.15
C ALA A 2 -8.36 1.36 16.45
N LYS A 3 -8.10 1.25 15.15
CA LYS A 3 -8.23 -0.02 14.44
C LYS A 3 -7.17 -0.97 15.02
N HIS A 4 -7.62 -2.06 15.63
CA HIS A 4 -6.74 -3.12 16.09
C HIS A 4 -6.23 -3.88 14.86
N LEU A 5 -5.02 -3.52 14.41
CA LEU A 5 -4.32 -4.23 13.34
C LEU A 5 -3.49 -5.34 13.96
N THR A 6 -3.56 -6.55 13.41
CA THR A 6 -2.64 -7.61 13.81
C THR A 6 -1.23 -7.31 13.29
N PRO A 7 -0.17 -7.88 13.91
CA PRO A 7 1.20 -7.71 13.42
C PRO A 7 1.35 -8.05 11.94
N GLU A 8 0.71 -9.15 11.50
CA GLU A 8 0.68 -9.59 10.10
C GLU A 8 0.04 -8.56 9.16
N GLN A 9 -1.01 -7.88 9.63
CA GLN A 9 -1.65 -6.81 8.87
C GLN A 9 -0.74 -5.57 8.78
N ILE A 10 -0.04 -5.23 9.88
CA ILE A 10 0.92 -4.12 9.90
C ILE A 10 2.04 -4.39 8.90
N ASP A 11 2.65 -5.57 8.94
CA ASP A 11 3.70 -5.97 8.00
C ASP A 11 3.18 -5.90 6.55
N ARG A 12 1.98 -6.41 6.29
CA ARG A 12 1.39 -6.36 4.95
C ARG A 12 1.09 -4.93 4.48
N ILE A 13 0.63 -4.05 5.37
CA ILE A 13 0.44 -2.63 5.06
C ILE A 13 1.77 -1.96 4.73
N ILE A 14 2.83 -2.25 5.50
CA ILE A 14 4.18 -1.74 5.24
C ILE A 14 4.68 -2.21 3.87
N GLU A 15 4.55 -3.50 3.55
CA GLU A 15 4.90 -4.05 2.24
C GLU A 15 4.17 -3.31 1.11
N MET A 16 2.84 -3.20 1.21
CA MET A 16 2.04 -2.50 0.21
C MET A 16 2.37 -1.01 0.09
N ALA A 17 2.67 -0.34 1.20
CA ALA A 17 3.02 1.08 1.20
C ALA A 17 4.41 1.32 0.57
N TRP A 18 5.33 0.36 0.68
CA TRP A 18 6.62 0.37 -0.01
C TRP A 18 6.52 0.05 -1.50
N GLU A 19 5.54 -0.76 -1.93
CA GLU A 19 5.30 -1.02 -3.34
C GLU A 19 4.86 0.26 -4.09
N ASP A 20 5.65 0.69 -5.08
CA ASP A 20 5.35 1.89 -5.84
C ASP A 20 4.06 1.79 -6.69
N ARG A 21 3.54 0.57 -6.89
CA ARG A 21 2.39 0.28 -7.74
C ARG A 21 1.06 0.09 -6.99
N THR A 22 1.08 0.21 -5.66
CA THR A 22 -0.11 0.05 -4.82
C THR A 22 -0.64 1.42 -4.41
N PRO A 23 -1.80 1.85 -4.92
CA PRO A 23 -2.39 3.14 -4.54
C PRO A 23 -2.90 3.08 -3.09
N PHE A 24 -2.98 4.24 -2.43
CA PHE A 24 -3.52 4.31 -1.07
C PHE A 24 -4.98 3.84 -0.99
N GLU A 25 -5.74 4.00 -2.06
CA GLU A 25 -7.11 3.50 -2.19
C GLU A 25 -7.17 1.97 -2.10
N ALA A 26 -6.17 1.25 -2.61
CA ALA A 26 -6.11 -0.20 -2.46
C ALA A 26 -5.82 -0.60 -1.01
N ILE A 27 -4.94 0.12 -0.32
CA ILE A 27 -4.66 -0.10 1.10
C ILE A 27 -5.92 0.18 1.94
N GLN A 28 -6.63 1.24 1.62
CA GLN A 28 -7.90 1.60 2.25
C GLN A 28 -8.97 0.55 2.00
N PHE A 29 -9.10 0.06 0.77
CA PHE A 29 -10.05 -0.99 0.44
C PHE A 29 -9.78 -2.29 1.22
N GLN A 30 -8.50 -2.66 1.34
CA GLN A 30 -8.06 -3.90 1.97
C GLN A 30 -8.14 -3.84 3.50
N PHE A 31 -7.62 -2.78 4.11
CA PHE A 31 -7.43 -2.69 5.57
C PHE A 31 -8.34 -1.66 6.23
N GLY A 32 -9.14 -0.93 5.45
CA GLY A 32 -10.03 0.12 5.94
C GLY A 32 -9.29 1.38 6.40
N ILE A 33 -7.97 1.48 6.20
CA ILE A 33 -7.16 2.61 6.69
C ILE A 33 -7.00 3.72 5.65
N THR A 34 -7.09 4.96 6.09
CA THR A 34 -6.90 6.13 5.22
C THR A 34 -5.43 6.35 4.89
N GLU A 35 -5.15 7.18 3.89
CA GLU A 35 -3.79 7.61 3.56
C GLU A 35 -3.07 8.25 4.77
N MET A 36 -3.79 9.04 5.57
CA MET A 36 -3.25 9.67 6.77
C MET A 36 -2.88 8.63 7.82
N GLU A 37 -3.76 7.67 8.10
CA GLU A 37 -3.49 6.57 9.02
C GLU A 37 -2.30 5.72 8.54
N THR A 38 -2.19 5.47 7.23
CA THR A 38 -1.05 4.75 6.64
C THR A 38 0.25 5.51 6.85
N LYS A 39 0.26 6.83 6.60
CA LYS A 39 1.44 7.68 6.84
C LYS A 39 1.85 7.70 8.32
N ALA A 40 0.87 7.75 9.22
CA ALA A 40 1.11 7.70 10.66
C ALA A 40 1.70 6.33 11.08
N LEU A 41 1.15 5.23 10.57
CA LEU A 41 1.66 3.88 10.79
C LEU A 41 3.11 3.77 10.30
N MET A 42 3.38 4.17 9.05
CA MET A 42 4.74 4.13 8.48
C MET A 42 5.75 4.94 9.29
N ARG A 43 5.32 6.07 9.87
CA ARG A 43 6.18 6.90 10.74
C ARG A 43 6.47 6.26 12.09
N ARG A 44 5.54 5.44 12.61
CA ARG A 44 5.69 4.71 13.88
C ARG A 44 6.58 3.47 13.72
N GLU A 45 6.40 2.74 12.63
CA GLU A 45 7.06 1.44 12.42
C GLU A 45 8.46 1.56 11.80
N LEU A 46 8.69 2.57 10.94
CA LEU A 46 9.98 2.74 10.28
C LEU A 46 10.95 3.62 11.08
N LYS A 47 12.24 3.33 10.95
CA LYS A 47 13.31 4.26 11.33
C LYS A 47 13.17 5.57 10.55
N ARG A 48 13.54 6.69 11.17
CA ARG A 48 13.42 8.04 10.60
C ARG A 48 14.01 8.16 9.18
N SER A 49 15.21 7.63 8.96
CA SER A 49 15.88 7.65 7.65
C SER A 49 15.11 6.86 6.58
N SER A 50 14.60 5.68 6.94
CA SER A 50 13.74 4.87 6.06
C SER A 50 12.42 5.56 5.73
N TYR A 51 11.80 6.23 6.71
CA TYR A 51 10.58 7.01 6.51
C TYR A 51 10.81 8.19 5.56
N GLU A 52 11.92 8.92 5.70
CA GLU A 52 12.27 10.02 4.80
C GLU A 52 12.47 9.55 3.35
N LEU A 53 13.16 8.41 3.16
CA LEU A 53 13.33 7.80 1.84
C LEU A 53 11.99 7.37 1.23
N TRP A 54 11.14 6.71 2.02
CA TRP A 54 9.80 6.34 1.59
C TRP A 54 8.96 7.56 1.24
N ARG A 55 9.01 8.62 2.06
CA ARG A 55 8.25 9.85 1.84
C ARG A 55 8.68 10.56 0.57
N LYS A 56 9.98 10.62 0.27
CA LYS A 56 10.49 11.15 -0.99
C LYS A 56 9.90 10.39 -2.19
N ARG A 57 9.88 9.06 -2.14
CA ARG A 57 9.29 8.21 -3.19
C ARG A 57 7.78 8.44 -3.35
N VAL A 58 7.02 8.42 -2.25
CA VAL A 58 5.56 8.61 -2.29
C VAL A 58 5.17 10.00 -2.79
N THR A 59 5.94 11.04 -2.43
CA THR A 59 5.63 12.42 -2.80
C THR A 59 5.89 12.69 -4.28
N SER A 60 6.91 12.06 -4.87
CA SER A 60 7.24 12.20 -6.30
C SER A 60 6.34 11.34 -7.22
N ARG A 61 5.47 10.48 -6.67
CA ARG A 61 4.55 9.65 -7.46
C ARG A 61 3.37 10.46 -8.02
N LYS A 62 3.32 10.56 -9.35
CA LYS A 62 2.17 11.12 -10.09
C LYS A 62 0.94 10.18 -10.07
N THR A 63 1.14 8.86 -9.93
CA THR A 63 0.09 7.82 -10.04
C THR A 63 -0.43 7.30 -8.68
N LYS A 64 -0.26 8.09 -7.60
CA LYS A 64 -0.64 7.70 -6.23
C LYS A 64 -2.15 7.57 -5.99
N HIS A 65 -2.96 8.16 -6.87
CA HIS A 65 -4.42 8.02 -6.90
C HIS A 65 -4.81 7.19 -8.11
N GLN A 66 -5.75 6.26 -7.96
CA GLN A 66 -6.21 5.37 -9.02
C GLN A 66 -6.78 6.16 -10.20
N LYS A 67 -7.43 7.30 -9.93
CA LYS A 67 -7.96 8.25 -10.93
C LYS A 67 -6.91 8.81 -11.91
N LEU A 68 -5.63 8.78 -11.56
CA LEU A 68 -4.53 9.31 -12.39
C LEU A 68 -3.86 8.22 -13.24
N ARG A 69 -4.34 6.97 -13.18
CA ARG A 69 -3.86 5.87 -14.02
C ARG A 69 -4.79 5.77 -15.24
N ASN A 70 -4.36 6.30 -16.38
CA ASN A 70 -5.09 6.22 -17.66
C ASN A 70 -5.19 4.79 -18.25
N PHE A 71 -4.70 3.77 -17.56
CA PHE A 71 -4.59 2.41 -18.07
C PHE A 71 -4.98 1.41 -16.98
N GLU A 72 -6.14 0.78 -17.13
CA GLU A 72 -6.51 -0.41 -16.35
C GLU A 72 -5.83 -1.69 -16.89
N GLU A 73 -5.31 -1.65 -18.11
CA GLU A 73 -5.02 -2.86 -18.91
C GLU A 73 -3.54 -3.20 -19.11
N GLY A 74 -2.76 -3.41 -18.03
CA GLY A 74 -1.38 -3.86 -18.27
C GLY A 74 -0.54 -4.10 -17.05
N ARG A 75 -1.06 -4.79 -16.04
CA ARG A 75 -0.15 -5.45 -15.10
C ARG A 75 0.46 -6.62 -15.85
N PHE A 76 1.69 -6.43 -16.37
CA PHE A 76 2.52 -7.56 -16.79
C PHE A 76 2.53 -8.57 -15.64
N LYS A 77 1.90 -9.72 -15.88
CA LYS A 77 1.84 -10.84 -14.94
C LYS A 77 2.65 -11.96 -15.56
N CYS A 78 3.87 -12.16 -15.06
CA CYS A 78 4.62 -13.32 -15.50
C CYS A 78 3.93 -14.60 -15.00
N THR A 79 4.05 -15.68 -15.76
CA THR A 79 3.45 -16.98 -15.40
C THR A 79 3.92 -17.51 -14.05
N ARG A 80 5.12 -17.09 -13.60
CA ARG A 80 5.72 -17.44 -12.31
C ARG A 80 5.36 -16.49 -11.16
N GLN A 81 4.55 -15.45 -11.40
CA GLN A 81 4.22 -14.47 -10.37
C GLN A 81 3.35 -15.13 -9.29
N ARG A 82 3.87 -15.21 -8.06
CA ARG A 82 3.13 -15.74 -6.91
C ARG A 82 1.90 -14.87 -6.62
N GLN A 83 0.81 -15.52 -6.22
CA GLN A 83 -0.36 -14.82 -5.70
C GLN A 83 -0.04 -14.19 -4.35
N ILE A 84 -0.58 -13.00 -4.14
CA ILE A 84 -0.48 -12.29 -2.87
C ILE A 84 -1.53 -12.90 -1.93
N SER A 85 -1.09 -13.71 -0.96
CA SER A 85 -1.97 -14.48 -0.07
C SER A 85 -2.71 -13.64 0.98
N ASN A 86 -2.14 -12.51 1.39
CA ASN A 86 -2.61 -11.74 2.55
C ASN A 86 -3.51 -10.55 2.19
N ASN A 87 -3.96 -10.47 0.93
CA ASN A 87 -4.97 -9.48 0.52
C ASN A 87 -6.36 -10.09 0.70
N LYS A 88 -7.32 -9.29 1.20
CA LYS A 88 -8.74 -9.65 1.16
C LYS A 88 -9.16 -9.80 -0.31
N ILE A 89 -9.71 -10.97 -0.62
CA ILE A 89 -10.26 -11.28 -1.93
C ILE A 89 -11.57 -10.50 -2.07
N THR A 90 -11.67 -9.66 -3.10
CA THR A 90 -12.95 -9.06 -3.50
C THR A 90 -13.90 -10.18 -3.89
N LYS A 91 -15.14 -10.17 -3.38
CA LYS A 91 -16.17 -11.08 -3.89
C LYS A 91 -16.26 -10.90 -5.41
N ARG A 92 -16.27 -12.03 -6.11
CA ARG A 92 -16.35 -12.12 -7.57
C ARG A 92 -17.73 -11.71 -8.06
#